data_AF-A0A967CEF2-F1
#
_entry.id   AF-A0A967CEF2-F1
#
_cell.length_a   1.000
_cell.length_b   1.000
_cell.length_c   1.000
_cell.angle_alpha   90.00
_cell.angle_beta   90.00
_cell.angle_gamma   90.00
#
_symmetry.space_group_name_H-M   'P 1'
#
loop_
_entity.id
_entity.type
_entity.pdbx_description
1 polymer ?
#
loop_
_entity_poly.entity_id
_entity_poly.type
_entity_poly.pdbx_seq_one_letter_code
_entity_poly.pdbx_strand_id
1 'polypeptide(L)' 'YEPVSIYTARWLDAEDPRKLEEFRKKAADHLSEDGGGYLTYLAPTRVNLSLMQERWPDIRFRETREH' A
#
# COMPACT_ATOMS: atom_id res chain seq x y z
N TYR A 1 1.62 8.91 20.28
CA TYR A 1 0.97 8.69 18.98
C TYR A 1 1.30 9.91 18.15
N GLU A 2 2.20 9.80 17.18
CA GLU A 2 2.52 10.92 16.29
C GLU A 2 1.42 11.03 15.22
N PRO A 3 0.92 12.23 14.90
CA PRO A 3 -0.06 12.39 13.84
C PRO A 3 0.63 12.13 12.49
N VAL A 4 0.51 10.90 11.98
CA VAL A 4 0.88 10.60 10.60
C VAL A 4 -0.23 11.17 9.72
N SER A 5 0.11 12.19 8.93
CA SER A 5 -0.81 12.75 7.94
C SER A 5 -0.97 11.75 6.80
N ILE A 6 -2.01 10.93 6.87
CA ILE A 6 -2.37 9.96 5.84
C ILE A 6 -3.46 10.57 4.97
N TYR A 7 -3.22 10.61 3.66
CA TYR A 7 -4.24 11.00 2.68
C TYR A 7 -5.28 9.89 2.50
N THR A 8 -4.82 8.65 2.29
CA THR A 8 -5.72 7.50 2.14
C THR A 8 -5.00 6.17 2.35
N ALA A 9 -5.76 5.12 2.68
CA ALA A 9 -5.26 3.76 2.78
C ALA A 9 -5.67 2.93 1.55
N ARG A 10 -4.78 2.09 1.03
CA ARG A 10 -5.05 1.19 -0.10
C ARG A 10 -4.58 -0.21 0.22
N TRP A 11 -5.44 -1.19 0.04
CA TRP A 11 -5.02 -2.59 0.13
C TRP A 11 -4.15 -2.94 -1.06
N LEU A 12 -3.09 -3.68 -0.81
CA LEU A 12 -2.16 -4.13 -1.83
C LEU A 12 -2.47 -5.56 -2.20
N ASP A 13 -2.55 -5.79 -3.51
CA ASP A 13 -2.80 -7.09 -4.10
C ASP A 13 -1.86 -7.26 -5.29
N ALA A 14 -1.23 -8.42 -5.44
CA ALA A 14 -0.38 -8.71 -6.59
C ALA A 14 -0.46 -10.18 -6.93
N GLU A 15 -0.31 -10.50 -8.21
CA GLU A 15 -0.30 -11.90 -8.67
C GLU A 15 0.99 -12.61 -8.24
N ASP A 16 2.12 -11.89 -8.15
CA ASP A 16 3.38 -12.41 -7.64
C ASP A 16 3.63 -11.95 -6.19
N PRO A 17 3.62 -12.85 -5.20
CA PRO A 17 3.85 -12.48 -3.80
C PRO A 17 5.25 -11.90 -3.55
N ARG A 18 6.23 -12.17 -4.43
CA ARG A 18 7.58 -11.58 -4.31
C ARG A 18 7.54 -10.07 -4.52
N LYS A 19 6.65 -9.57 -5.40
CA LYS A 19 6.47 -8.14 -5.65
C LYS A 19 5.92 -7.42 -4.42
N LEU A 20 4.98 -8.04 -3.70
CA LEU A 20 4.47 -7.50 -2.44
C LEU A 20 5.58 -7.42 -1.38
N GLU A 21 6.44 -8.43 -1.28
CA GLU A 21 7.54 -8.44 -0.33
C GLU A 21 8.64 -7.40 -0.69
N GLU A 22 8.91 -7.20 -1.97
CA GLU A 22 9.79 -6.12 -2.44
C GLU A 22 9.22 -4.74 -2.12
N PHE A 23 7.92 -4.54 -2.38
CA PHE A 23 7.23 -3.31 -2.02
C PHE A 23 7.24 -3.10 -0.51
N ARG A 24 7.04 -4.17 0.27
CA ARG A 24 7.06 -4.14 1.73
C ARG A 24 8.36 -3.54 2.28
N LYS A 25 9.50 -3.95 1.71
CA LYS A 25 10.81 -3.43 2.10
C LYS A 25 11.03 -1.98 1.68
N LYS A 26 10.45 -1.56 0.55
CA LYS A 26 10.64 -0.21 0.00
C LYS A 26 9.73 0.84 0.61
N ALA A 27 8.55 0.45 1.08
CA ALA A 27 7.52 1.34 1.59
C ALA A 27 7.21 1.08 3.08
N ALA A 28 8.12 0.46 3.82
CA ALA A 28 7.93 0.00 5.20
C ALA A 28 7.38 1.10 6.14
N ASP A 29 7.85 2.34 5.98
CA ASP A 29 7.43 3.48 6.81
C ASP A 29 5.96 3.88 6.60
N HIS A 30 5.36 3.48 5.49
CA HIS A 30 3.99 3.81 5.09
C HIS A 30 3.15 2.54 4.89
N LEU A 31 3.50 1.45 5.57
CA LEU A 31 2.82 0.17 5.46
C LEU A 31 2.26 -0.28 6.80
N SER A 32 1.07 -0.86 6.75
CA SER A 32 0.42 -1.51 7.88
C SER A 32 -0.15 -2.84 7.43
N GLU A 33 -0.26 -3.79 8.35
CA GLU A 33 -1.02 -5.01 8.17
C GLU A 33 -2.39 -4.82 8.83
N ASP A 34 -3.47 -5.23 8.17
CA ASP A 34 -4.80 -5.23 8.79
C ASP A 34 -5.04 -6.52 9.60
N GLY A 35 -6.15 -6.57 10.35
CA GLY A 35 -6.48 -7.74 11.19
C GLY A 35 -6.74 -9.05 10.42
N GLY A 36 -6.79 -9.00 9.08
CA GLY A 36 -6.89 -10.17 8.21
C GLY A 36 -5.55 -10.61 7.60
N GLY A 37 -4.44 -9.95 7.96
CA GLY A 37 -3.12 -10.22 7.39
C GLY A 37 -2.89 -9.56 6.03
N TYR A 38 -3.74 -8.60 5.62
CA TYR A 38 -3.60 -7.93 4.34
C TYR A 38 -2.71 -6.69 4.43
N LEU A 39 -1.78 -6.58 3.48
CA LEU A 39 -0.86 -5.48 3.40
C LEU A 39 -1.60 -4.21 2.92
N THR A 40 -1.48 -3.15 3.70
CA THR A 40 -2.18 -1.88 3.49
C THR A 40 -1.18 -0.75 3.38
N TYR A 41 -1.22 -0.03 2.27
CA TYR A 41 -0.42 1.15 2.02
C TYR A 41 -1.11 2.42 2.54
N LEU A 42 -0.44 3.11 3.45
CA LEU A 42 -0.89 4.36 4.06
C LEU A 42 -0.26 5.54 3.30
N ALA A 43 -0.88 5.93 2.19
CA ALA A 43 -0.33 6.99 1.34
C ALA A 43 -0.41 8.34 2.05
N PRO A 44 0.72 9.05 2.30
CA PRO A 44 0.71 10.36 2.94
C PRO A 44 0.11 11.47 2.05
N THR A 45 0.23 11.34 0.72
CA THR A 45 -0.33 12.31 -0.24
C THR A 45 -0.83 11.63 -1.50
N ARG A 46 -1.70 12.32 -2.26
CA ARG A 46 -2.19 11.85 -3.57
C ARG A 46 -1.06 11.64 -4.59
N VAL A 47 -0.09 12.56 -4.65
CA VAL A 47 1.05 12.48 -5.57
C VAL A 47 1.92 11.26 -5.25
N ASN A 48 2.15 10.99 -3.96
CA ASN A 48 2.89 9.82 -3.54
C ASN A 48 2.17 8.51 -3.93
N LEU A 49 0.84 8.45 -3.76
CA LEU A 49 0.06 7.30 -4.22
C LEU A 49 0.22 7.09 -5.74
N SER A 50 0.03 8.13 -6.55
CA SER A 50 0.20 8.03 -8.00
C SER A 50 1.60 7.58 -8.41
N LEU A 51 2.64 8.12 -7.77
CA LEU A 51 4.03 7.72 -8.03
C LEU A 51 4.28 6.23 -7.68
N MET A 52 3.68 5.73 -6.58
CA MET A 52 3.82 4.33 -6.21
C MET A 52 3.08 3.41 -7.19
N GLN A 53 1.89 3.81 -7.66
CA GLN A 53 1.16 3.07 -8.70
C GLN A 53 1.94 3.01 -10.02
N GLU A 54 2.58 4.11 -10.42
CA GLU A 54 3.42 4.15 -11.63
C GLU A 54 4.70 3.30 -11.51
N ARG A 55 5.35 3.33 -10.34
CA ARG A 55 6.57 2.55 -10.08
C ARG A 55 6.32 1.06 -9.91
N TRP A 56 5.13 0.69 -9.44
CA TRP A 56 4.74 -0.68 -9.14
C TRP A 56 3.49 -1.08 -9.92
N PRO A 57 3.55 -1.12 -11.27
CA PRO A 57 2.40 -1.47 -12.10
C PRO A 57 1.90 -2.90 -11.86
N ASP A 58 2.76 -3.78 -11.34
CA ASP A 58 2.46 -5.16 -10.99
C ASP A 58 1.64 -5.29 -9.70
N ILE A 59 1.49 -4.20 -8.93
CA ILE A 59 0.78 -4.18 -7.64
C ILE A 59 -0.50 -3.36 -7.81
N ARG A 60 -1.63 -3.97 -7.43
CA ARG A 60 -2.95 -3.35 -7.43
C ARG A 60 -3.17 -2.66 -6.09
N PHE A 61 -3.43 -1.35 -6.14
CA PHE A 61 -3.78 -0.53 -4.98
C PHE A 61 -5.30 -0.37 -4.92
N ARG A 62 -5.97 -1.20 -4.12
CA ARG A 62 -7.44 -1.26 -4.05
C ARG A 62 -8.00 -0.23 -3.05
N GLU A 63 -9.04 0.50 -3.47
CA GLU A 63 -9.75 1.47 -2.63
C GLU A 63 -10.77 0.80 -1.71
N THR A 64 -11.36 -0.31 -2.16
CA THR A 64 -12.36 -1.09 -1.44
C THR A 64 -11.97 -2.57 -1.47
N ARG A 65 -12.32 -3.27 -0.39
CA ARG A 65 -12.27 -4.74 -0.36
C ARG A 65 -13.65 -5.24 -0.79
N GLU A 66 -13.73 -5.98 -1.89
CA GLU A 66 -14.95 -6.74 -2.21
C GLU A 66 -15.15 -7.84 -1.15
N HIS A 67 -16.39 -8.02 -0.72
CA HIS A 67 -16.83 -8.97 0.31
C HIS A 67 -16.96 -10.38 -0.27
#